data_AF-A0A0G0MB64-F1
#
_entry.id   AF-A0A0G0MB64-F1
#
_cell.length_a   1.000
_cell.length_b   1.000
_cell.length_c   1.000
_cell.angle_alpha   90.00
_cell.angle_beta   90.00
_cell.angle_gamma   90.00
#
_symmetry.space_group_name_H-M   'P 1'
#
loop_
_entity.id
_entity.type
_entity.pdbx_description
1 polymer ?
#
loop_
_entity_poly.entity_id
_entity_poly.type
_entity_poly.pdbx_seq_one_letter_code
_entity_poly.pdbx_strand_id
1 'polypeptide(L)'
;MKRTFGKIRGVGYIFWHARHMFYHLLLGALWMWVIQDQMGIYTRTLLSLSLFGSIFPDVEHLLFFLTFGKKDEYTTWVKSYVKHGDWRVLIRFIEKGHKYNTKLRFHNIYFVLLLVILTVGFFKLHVFSGFIFTGSMVIHYLFDIIDDLASLGKVNKNWYRWRKPAKKINPAIWKDLDKTINR
;
A
#
# COMPACT_ATOMS: atom_id res chain seq x y z
N MET A 1 18.51 21.74 34.82
CA MET A 1 18.45 20.76 33.71
C MET A 1 17.06 20.75 33.09
N LYS A 2 16.85 21.47 31.97
CA LYS A 2 15.62 21.37 31.19
C LYS A 2 15.67 20.04 30.42
N ARG A 3 15.00 19.00 30.95
CA ARG A 3 14.76 17.78 30.18
C ARG A 3 13.92 18.17 28.97
N THR A 4 14.56 18.22 27.81
CA THR A 4 13.93 18.31 26.51
C THR A 4 12.93 17.15 26.39
N PHE A 5 11.63 17.46 26.43
CA PHE A 5 10.56 16.61 25.88
C PHE A 5 10.68 16.56 24.34
N GLY A 6 11.89 16.27 23.85
CA GLY A 6 12.16 16.01 22.45
C GLY A 6 11.64 14.63 22.09
N LYS A 7 11.04 14.54 20.90
CA LYS A 7 10.93 13.31 20.09
C LYS A 7 9.84 12.29 20.45
N ILE A 8 8.60 12.70 20.69
CA ILE A 8 7.42 11.85 20.40
C ILE A 8 6.61 12.52 19.29
N ARG A 9 7.18 12.65 18.08
CA ARG A 9 6.53 13.33 16.95
C ARG A 9 6.33 12.47 15.69
N GLY A 10 6.92 11.27 15.60
CA GLY A 10 6.73 10.33 14.47
C GLY A 10 5.62 9.28 14.66
N VAL A 11 4.98 9.26 15.82
CA VAL A 11 4.05 8.20 16.24
C VAL A 11 2.81 8.11 15.34
N GLY A 12 2.31 9.24 14.84
CA GLY A 12 1.14 9.24 13.94
C GLY A 12 1.37 8.53 12.60
N TYR A 13 2.58 8.59 12.04
CA TYR A 13 2.93 7.90 10.79
C TYR A 13 2.95 6.40 11.01
N ILE A 14 3.59 6.00 12.11
CA ILE A 14 3.69 4.60 12.51
C ILE A 14 2.28 4.04 12.71
N PHE A 15 1.38 4.76 13.39
CA PHE A 15 0.00 4.30 13.56
C PHE A 15 -0.80 4.24 12.26
N TRP A 16 -0.68 5.25 11.39
CA TRP A 16 -1.40 5.25 10.12
C TRP A 16 -0.95 4.08 9.22
N HIS A 17 0.36 3.92 9.04
CA HIS A 17 0.91 2.87 8.21
C HIS A 17 0.67 1.49 8.85
N ALA A 18 0.88 1.35 10.16
CA ALA A 18 0.59 0.11 10.87
C ALA A 18 -0.89 -0.28 10.77
N ARG A 19 -1.82 0.68 10.83
CA ARG A 19 -3.25 0.42 10.64
C ARG A 19 -3.54 -0.13 9.23
N HIS A 20 -2.96 0.47 8.20
CA HIS A 20 -3.12 0.00 6.82
C HIS A 20 -2.53 -1.41 6.62
N MET A 21 -1.29 -1.63 7.08
CA MET A 21 -0.66 -2.96 7.07
C MET A 21 -1.45 -4.00 7.86
N PHE A 22 -2.04 -3.59 8.99
CA PHE A 22 -2.87 -4.44 9.82
C PHE A 22 -4.15 -4.87 9.09
N TYR A 23 -4.82 -3.96 8.36
CA TYR A 23 -5.96 -4.34 7.53
C TYR A 23 -5.58 -5.38 6.47
N HIS A 24 -4.45 -5.21 5.80
CA HIS A 24 -3.96 -6.18 4.83
C HIS A 24 -3.68 -7.55 5.45
N LEU A 25 -3.01 -7.59 6.61
CA LEU A 25 -2.79 -8.84 7.34
C LEU A 25 -4.11 -9.48 7.79
N LEU A 26 -5.08 -8.69 8.25
CA LEU A 26 -6.40 -9.20 8.60
C LEU A 26 -7.12 -9.80 7.39
N LEU A 27 -7.00 -9.18 6.22
CA LEU A 27 -7.56 -9.71 4.97
C LEU A 27 -6.87 -11.02 4.56
N GLY A 28 -5.54 -11.11 4.71
CA GLY A 28 -4.80 -12.35 4.48
C GLY A 28 -5.22 -13.47 5.44
N ALA A 29 -5.48 -13.14 6.70
CA ALA A 29 -6.01 -14.10 7.69
C ALA A 29 -7.46 -14.50 7.36
N LEU A 30 -8.31 -13.54 6.98
CA LEU A 30 -9.69 -13.80 6.57
C LEU A 30 -9.74 -14.69 5.33
N TRP A 31 -8.87 -14.46 4.35
CA TRP A 31 -8.75 -15.33 3.18
C TRP A 31 -8.40 -16.76 3.56
N MET A 32 -7.39 -16.94 4.41
CA MET A 32 -7.02 -18.27 4.90
C MET A 32 -8.16 -18.94 5.68
N TRP A 33 -8.91 -18.17 6.47
CA TRP A 33 -10.09 -18.69 7.18
C TRP A 33 -11.16 -19.18 6.21
N VAL A 34 -11.46 -18.43 5.14
CA VAL A 34 -12.40 -18.88 4.09
C VAL A 34 -11.91 -20.16 3.41
N ILE A 35 -10.61 -20.26 3.09
CA ILE A 35 -10.04 -21.47 2.49
C ILE A 35 -10.14 -22.67 3.45
N GLN A 36 -9.85 -22.47 4.73
CA GLN A 36 -9.99 -23.51 5.73
C GLN A 36 -11.45 -23.98 5.86
N ASP A 37 -12.40 -23.06 5.92
CA ASP A 37 -13.83 -23.35 6.07
C ASP A 37 -14.38 -24.10 4.84
N GLN A 38 -14.04 -23.62 3.63
CA GLN A 38 -14.62 -24.15 2.38
C GLN A 38 -13.91 -25.41 1.87
N MET A 39 -12.62 -25.58 2.19
CA MET A 39 -11.81 -26.66 1.61
C MET A 39 -11.21 -27.60 2.67
N GLY A 40 -11.32 -27.28 3.96
CA GLY A 40 -10.70 -28.04 5.05
C GLY A 40 -9.16 -27.97 5.07
N ILE A 41 -8.55 -27.12 4.26
CA ILE A 41 -7.09 -27.03 4.11
C ILE A 41 -6.55 -25.98 5.08
N TYR A 42 -5.74 -26.42 6.04
CA TYR A 42 -5.01 -25.51 6.93
C TYR A 42 -3.63 -26.03 7.26
N THR A 43 -2.62 -25.17 7.10
CA THR A 43 -1.32 -25.35 7.73
C THR A 43 -0.76 -23.98 8.14
N ARG A 44 0.14 -23.95 9.12
CA ARG A 44 0.83 -22.72 9.51
C ARG A 44 1.59 -22.09 8.33
N THR A 45 2.19 -22.92 7.47
CA THR A 45 2.88 -22.48 6.26
C THR A 45 1.95 -21.74 5.30
N LEU A 46 0.74 -22.28 5.08
CA LEU A 46 -0.24 -21.65 4.19
C LEU A 46 -0.82 -20.36 4.78
N LEU A 47 -1.03 -20.31 6.10
CA LEU A 47 -1.38 -19.06 6.78
C LEU A 47 -0.28 -18.01 6.61
N SER A 48 0.98 -18.35 6.89
CA SER A 48 2.11 -17.45 6.70
C SER A 48 2.23 -16.98 5.25
N LEU A 49 1.98 -17.86 4.28
CA LEU A 49 2.01 -17.52 2.87
C LEU A 49 0.87 -16.55 2.49
N SER A 50 -0.33 -16.73 3.04
CA SER A 50 -1.46 -15.81 2.86
C SER A 50 -1.18 -14.44 3.47
N LEU A 51 -0.63 -14.40 4.69
CA LEU A 51 -0.25 -13.15 5.36
C LEU A 51 0.87 -12.42 4.61
N PHE A 52 1.85 -13.17 4.11
CA PHE A 52 2.93 -12.60 3.31
C PHE A 52 2.41 -12.09 1.96
N GLY A 53 1.57 -12.87 1.28
CA GLY A 53 0.95 -12.47 0.01
C GLY A 53 0.05 -11.25 0.17
N SER A 54 -0.66 -11.08 1.29
CA SER A 54 -1.49 -9.89 1.52
C SER A 54 -0.69 -8.62 1.74
N ILE A 55 0.60 -8.69 2.11
CA ILE A 55 1.47 -7.51 2.26
C ILE A 55 2.52 -7.39 1.14
N PHE A 56 2.67 -8.43 0.32
CA PHE A 56 3.67 -8.45 -0.75
C PHE A 56 3.47 -7.32 -1.78
N PRO A 57 2.24 -6.97 -2.20
CA PRO A 57 2.01 -5.82 -3.06
C PRO A 57 2.63 -4.51 -2.53
N ASP A 58 2.62 -4.30 -1.21
CA ASP A 58 3.16 -3.08 -0.58
C ASP A 58 4.67 -2.93 -0.74
N VAL A 59 5.39 -4.02 -1.02
CA VAL A 59 6.83 -3.99 -1.33
C VAL A 59 7.10 -3.07 -2.53
N GLU A 60 6.13 -2.89 -3.43
CA GLU A 60 6.25 -1.98 -4.55
C GLU A 60 6.45 -0.51 -4.11
N HIS A 61 5.83 -0.08 -3.00
CA HIS A 61 6.05 1.26 -2.47
C HIS A 61 7.51 1.46 -2.06
N LEU A 62 8.13 0.45 -1.44
CA LEU A 62 9.54 0.48 -1.10
C LEU A 62 10.40 0.51 -2.37
N LEU A 63 10.09 -0.35 -3.35
CA LEU A 63 10.78 -0.38 -4.63
C LEU A 63 10.70 0.96 -5.35
N PHE A 64 9.56 1.66 -5.31
CA PHE A 64 9.42 3.00 -5.86
C PHE A 64 10.48 3.95 -5.31
N PHE A 65 10.61 4.04 -3.98
CA PHE A 65 11.56 4.96 -3.34
C PHE A 65 13.03 4.58 -3.60
N LEU A 66 13.31 3.28 -3.76
CA LEU A 66 14.66 2.76 -3.98
C LEU A 66 15.10 2.80 -5.46
N THR A 67 14.17 2.70 -6.40
CA THR A 67 14.48 2.49 -7.82
C THR A 67 13.93 3.63 -8.70
N PHE A 68 12.77 3.45 -9.31
CA PHE A 68 12.25 4.30 -10.38
C PHE A 68 11.67 5.64 -9.91
N GLY A 69 11.35 5.78 -8.62
CA GLY A 69 10.94 7.03 -8.00
C GLY A 69 12.07 7.74 -7.24
N LYS A 70 13.29 7.17 -7.19
CA LYS A 70 14.40 7.65 -6.34
C LYS A 70 14.76 9.13 -6.56
N LYS A 71 14.61 9.62 -7.79
CA LYS A 71 14.95 10.98 -8.23
C LYS A 71 13.74 11.90 -8.41
N ASP A 72 12.53 11.44 -8.07
CA ASP A 72 11.34 12.26 -8.22
C ASP A 72 11.29 13.35 -7.15
N GLU A 73 10.63 14.46 -7.49
CA GLU A 73 10.41 15.57 -6.56
C GLU A 73 9.70 15.07 -5.29
N TYR A 74 8.70 14.20 -5.44
CA TYR A 74 7.99 13.57 -4.33
C TYR A 74 8.94 12.84 -3.36
N THR A 75 9.82 11.98 -3.86
CA THR A 75 10.81 11.26 -3.03
C THR A 75 11.80 12.21 -2.36
N THR A 76 12.16 13.29 -3.04
CA THR A 76 13.07 14.32 -2.51
C THR A 76 12.45 15.02 -1.32
N TRP A 77 11.17 15.42 -1.41
CA TRP A 77 10.44 16.01 -0.30
C TRP A 77 10.21 15.03 0.86
N VAL A 78 9.85 13.77 0.58
CA VAL A 78 9.77 12.73 1.62
C VAL A 78 11.07 12.63 2.41
N LYS A 79 12.22 12.53 1.73
CA LYS A 79 13.54 12.49 2.37
C LYS A 79 13.84 13.77 3.15
N SER A 80 13.46 14.92 2.63
CA SER A 80 13.62 16.21 3.31
C SER A 80 12.84 16.25 4.62
N TYR A 81 11.55 15.92 4.62
CA TYR A 81 10.73 15.93 5.83
C TYR A 81 11.20 14.89 6.87
N VAL A 82 11.68 13.71 6.42
CA VAL A 82 12.32 12.73 7.31
C VAL A 82 13.57 13.31 7.96
N LYS A 83 14.43 13.96 7.17
CA LYS A 83 15.69 14.57 7.65
C LYS A 83 15.45 15.68 8.67
N HIS A 84 14.42 16.50 8.47
CA HIS A 84 14.09 17.62 9.36
C HIS A 84 13.16 17.24 10.52
N GLY A 85 12.59 16.03 10.51
CA GLY A 85 11.70 15.55 11.56
C GLY A 85 10.29 16.16 11.51
N ASP A 86 9.86 16.63 10.34
CA ASP A 86 8.55 17.26 10.10
C ASP A 86 7.44 16.21 9.95
N TRP A 87 7.32 15.32 10.93
CA TRP A 87 6.49 14.11 10.84
C TRP A 87 5.00 14.37 10.55
N ARG A 88 4.40 15.42 11.12
CA ARG A 88 2.98 15.76 10.85
C ARG A 88 2.76 16.11 9.36
N VAL A 89 3.71 16.86 8.79
CA VAL A 89 3.71 17.26 7.38
C VAL A 89 3.99 16.05 6.51
N LEU A 90 4.99 15.24 6.88
CA LEU A 90 5.35 14.00 6.18
C LEU A 90 4.17 13.03 6.06
N ILE A 91 3.41 12.83 7.14
CA ILE A 91 2.26 11.90 7.14
C ILE A 91 1.25 12.31 6.08
N ARG A 92 0.79 13.57 6.11
CA ARG A 92 -0.20 14.07 5.15
C ARG A 92 0.38 14.10 3.73
N PHE A 93 1.66 14.45 3.60
CA PHE A 93 2.37 14.45 2.32
C PHE A 93 2.40 13.05 1.72
N ILE A 94 2.71 12.01 2.51
CA ILE A 94 2.71 10.62 2.05
C ILE A 94 1.29 10.14 1.75
N GLU A 95 0.33 10.40 2.64
CA GLU A 95 -1.07 9.96 2.50
C GLU A 95 -1.70 10.42 1.17
N LYS A 96 -1.43 11.65 0.75
CA LYS A 96 -1.89 12.12 -0.57
C LYS A 96 -0.91 11.74 -1.68
N GLY A 97 0.38 11.86 -1.42
CA GLY A 97 1.42 11.68 -2.42
C GLY A 97 1.53 10.25 -2.96
N HIS A 98 1.30 9.23 -2.14
CA HIS A 98 1.26 7.85 -2.64
C HIS A 98 0.08 7.59 -3.58
N LYS A 99 -1.02 8.35 -3.47
CA LYS A 99 -2.16 8.23 -4.40
C LYS A 99 -1.93 8.99 -5.70
N TYR A 100 -1.27 10.15 -5.67
CA TYR A 100 -1.14 11.03 -6.84
C TYR A 100 0.20 10.96 -7.59
N ASN A 101 1.30 10.66 -6.90
CA ASN A 101 2.65 10.88 -7.42
C ASN A 101 3.45 9.61 -7.72
N THR A 102 3.29 8.56 -6.90
CA THR A 102 4.10 7.34 -7.04
C THR A 102 3.79 6.55 -8.32
N LYS A 103 2.51 6.51 -8.73
CA LYS A 103 2.03 5.77 -9.92
C LYS A 103 2.69 4.40 -10.04
N LEU A 104 2.42 3.59 -9.02
CA LEU A 104 2.97 2.25 -8.90
C LEU A 104 2.62 1.39 -10.12
N ARG A 105 3.57 0.58 -10.57
CA ARG A 105 3.48 -0.20 -11.81
C ARG A 105 2.60 -1.43 -11.65
N PHE A 106 2.56 -2.07 -10.47
CA PHE A 106 1.76 -3.26 -10.21
C PHE A 106 0.38 -2.93 -9.63
N HIS A 107 0.16 -1.71 -9.13
CA HIS A 107 -1.17 -1.22 -8.72
C HIS A 107 -1.99 -0.75 -9.94
N ASN A 108 -2.29 -1.69 -10.83
CA ASN A 108 -3.09 -1.46 -12.02
C ASN A 108 -3.98 -2.68 -12.33
N ILE A 109 -5.11 -2.44 -13.00
CA ILE A 109 -6.14 -3.45 -13.25
C ILE A 109 -5.65 -4.59 -14.13
N TYR A 110 -4.67 -4.38 -15.02
CA TYR A 110 -4.10 -5.45 -15.83
C TYR A 110 -3.28 -6.42 -14.98
N PHE A 111 -2.57 -5.92 -13.96
CA PHE A 111 -1.85 -6.79 -13.03
C PHE A 111 -2.81 -7.54 -12.10
N VAL A 112 -3.87 -6.88 -11.62
CA VAL A 112 -4.93 -7.56 -10.85
C VAL A 112 -5.58 -8.67 -11.69
N LEU A 113 -5.88 -8.40 -12.96
CA LEU A 113 -6.45 -9.41 -13.88
C LEU A 113 -5.50 -10.59 -14.08
N LEU A 114 -4.20 -10.32 -14.27
CA LEU A 114 -3.18 -11.37 -14.34
C LEU A 114 -3.18 -12.23 -13.06
N LEU A 115 -3.22 -11.62 -11.88
CA LEU A 115 -3.27 -12.34 -10.61
C LEU A 115 -4.55 -13.17 -10.46
N VAL A 116 -5.70 -12.68 -10.92
CA VAL A 116 -6.95 -13.45 -10.93
C VAL A 116 -6.79 -14.68 -11.83
N ILE A 117 -6.25 -14.52 -13.05
CA ILE A 117 -5.99 -15.63 -13.97
C ILE A 117 -5.05 -16.66 -13.32
N LEU A 118 -3.95 -16.20 -12.71
CA LEU A 118 -3.00 -17.08 -12.01
C LEU A 118 -3.65 -17.79 -10.83
N THR A 119 -4.47 -17.10 -10.04
CA THR A 119 -5.20 -17.67 -8.90
C THR A 119 -6.13 -18.80 -9.36
N VAL A 120 -6.93 -18.56 -10.39
CA VAL A 120 -7.80 -19.59 -10.98
C VAL A 120 -6.98 -20.73 -11.57
N GLY A 121 -5.89 -20.43 -12.27
CA GLY A 121 -4.97 -21.43 -12.83
C GLY A 121 -4.37 -22.34 -11.76
N PHE A 122 -3.83 -21.77 -10.68
CA PHE A 122 -3.29 -22.53 -9.56
C PHE A 122 -4.34 -23.37 -8.86
N PHE A 123 -5.56 -22.87 -8.70
CA PHE A 123 -6.67 -23.64 -8.17
C PHE A 123 -6.98 -24.87 -9.04
N LYS A 124 -7.07 -24.69 -10.37
CA LYS A 124 -7.34 -25.78 -11.32
C LYS A 124 -6.21 -26.81 -11.40
N LEU A 125 -4.96 -26.38 -11.20
CA LEU A 125 -3.78 -27.25 -11.17
C LEU A 125 -3.51 -27.85 -9.79
N HIS A 126 -4.38 -27.61 -8.79
CA HIS A 126 -4.20 -28.06 -7.40
C HIS A 126 -2.89 -27.59 -6.73
N VAL A 127 -2.34 -26.46 -7.18
CA VAL A 127 -1.15 -25.83 -6.58
C VAL A 127 -1.62 -24.86 -5.49
N PHE A 128 -2.01 -25.41 -4.33
CA PHE A 128 -2.65 -24.65 -3.25
C PHE A 128 -1.80 -23.48 -2.72
N SER A 129 -0.47 -23.63 -2.67
CA SER A 129 0.42 -22.54 -2.26
C SER A 129 0.30 -21.34 -3.19
N GLY A 130 0.35 -21.57 -4.51
CA GLY A 130 0.17 -20.53 -5.51
C GLY A 130 -1.20 -19.87 -5.41
N PHE A 131 -2.27 -20.68 -5.33
CA PHE A 131 -3.64 -20.21 -5.19
C PHE A 131 -3.84 -19.30 -3.96
N ILE A 132 -3.34 -19.72 -2.80
CA ILE A 132 -3.46 -18.96 -1.55
C ILE A 132 -2.66 -17.67 -1.62
N PHE A 133 -1.41 -17.74 -2.10
CA PHE A 133 -0.55 -16.57 -2.24
C PHE A 133 -1.14 -15.53 -3.19
N THR A 134 -1.48 -15.92 -4.44
CA THR A 134 -2.02 -14.97 -5.41
C THR A 134 -3.43 -14.51 -5.06
N GLY A 135 -4.25 -15.37 -4.45
CA GLY A 135 -5.58 -14.99 -3.95
C GLY A 135 -5.51 -13.92 -2.87
N SER A 136 -4.56 -14.03 -1.93
CA SER A 136 -4.35 -13.01 -0.90
C SER A 136 -3.90 -11.67 -1.49
N MET A 137 -3.07 -11.68 -2.55
CA MET A 137 -2.68 -10.46 -3.27
C MET A 137 -3.86 -9.83 -4.02
N VAL A 138 -4.75 -10.63 -4.61
CA VAL A 138 -5.97 -10.12 -5.25
C VAL A 138 -6.84 -9.39 -4.22
N ILE A 139 -7.05 -9.99 -3.04
CA ILE A 139 -7.85 -9.38 -1.98
C ILE A 139 -7.23 -8.05 -1.51
N HIS A 140 -5.90 -8.00 -1.36
CA HIS A 140 -5.18 -6.75 -1.08
C HIS A 140 -5.52 -5.67 -2.11
N TYR A 141 -5.37 -5.95 -3.41
CA TYR A 141 -5.62 -4.95 -4.45
C TYR A 141 -7.09 -4.54 -4.51
N LEU A 142 -8.03 -5.46 -4.28
CA LEU A 142 -9.45 -5.13 -4.21
C LEU A 142 -9.73 -4.18 -3.04
N PHE A 143 -9.13 -4.42 -1.88
CA PHE A 143 -9.25 -3.52 -0.74
C PHE A 143 -8.73 -2.12 -1.06
N ASP A 144 -7.55 -2.00 -1.69
CA ASP A 144 -7.00 -0.70 -2.06
C ASP A 144 -7.86 0.06 -3.09
N ILE A 145 -8.49 -0.64 -4.04
CA ILE A 145 -9.46 -0.03 -4.96
C ILE A 145 -10.68 0.48 -4.19
N ILE A 146 -11.17 -0.27 -3.21
CA ILE A 146 -12.29 0.13 -2.35
C ILE A 146 -11.90 1.31 -1.46
N ASP A 147 -10.70 1.33 -0.89
CA ASP A 147 -10.18 2.46 -0.12
C ASP A 147 -10.07 3.72 -0.99
N ASP A 148 -9.63 3.59 -2.25
CA ASP A 148 -9.64 4.69 -3.20
C ASP A 148 -11.06 5.20 -3.49
N LEU A 149 -12.04 4.32 -3.66
CA LEU A 149 -13.44 4.71 -3.81
C LEU A 149 -13.96 5.46 -2.57
N ALA A 150 -13.70 4.95 -1.38
CA ALA A 150 -14.15 5.57 -0.14
C ALA A 150 -13.46 6.92 0.14
N SER A 151 -12.16 7.01 -0.13
CA SER A 151 -11.35 8.19 0.19
C SER A 151 -11.35 9.27 -0.89
N LEU A 152 -11.52 8.90 -2.17
CA LEU A 152 -11.50 9.82 -3.31
C LEU A 152 -12.88 10.02 -3.95
N GLY A 153 -13.89 9.24 -3.56
CA GLY A 153 -15.22 9.20 -4.18
C GLY A 153 -15.22 8.55 -5.57
N LYS A 154 -14.09 7.99 -6.02
CA LYS A 154 -13.90 7.35 -7.33
C LYS A 154 -12.63 6.51 -7.35
N VAL A 155 -12.59 5.50 -8.21
CA VAL A 155 -11.36 4.72 -8.45
C VAL A 155 -10.26 5.64 -8.97
N ASN A 156 -9.07 5.53 -8.39
CA ASN A 156 -7.91 6.31 -8.83
C ASN A 156 -7.59 6.00 -10.30
N LYS A 157 -7.38 7.05 -11.11
CA LYS A 157 -7.07 6.90 -12.54
C LYS A 157 -5.79 6.09 -12.80
N ASN A 158 -4.92 5.96 -11.80
CA ASN A 158 -3.71 5.14 -11.89
C ASN A 158 -4.01 3.65 -12.08
N TRP A 159 -5.14 3.15 -11.58
CA TRP A 159 -5.53 1.75 -11.76
C TRP A 159 -5.71 1.38 -13.23
N TYR A 160 -6.11 2.32 -14.09
CA TYR A 160 -6.45 2.00 -15.49
C TYR A 160 -5.27 2.07 -16.46
N ARG A 161 -4.07 2.48 -16.04
CA ARG A 161 -2.96 2.74 -16.98
C ARG A 161 -1.60 2.50 -16.34
N TRP A 162 -0.71 1.82 -17.07
CA TRP A 162 0.72 1.90 -16.80
C TRP A 162 1.22 3.31 -17.07
N ARG A 163 1.61 4.02 -16.01
CA ARG A 163 2.14 5.38 -16.11
C ARG A 163 3.51 5.46 -15.46
N LYS A 164 4.37 6.29 -16.04
CA LYS A 164 5.61 6.70 -15.37
C LYS A 164 5.25 7.60 -14.18
N PRO A 165 6.01 7.52 -13.07
CA PRO A 165 5.89 8.41 -11.93
C PRO A 165 5.80 9.87 -12.33
N ALA A 166 5.07 10.66 -11.54
CA ALA A 166 5.02 12.09 -11.77
C ALA A 166 6.33 12.74 -11.28
N LYS A 167 7.12 13.25 -12.24
CA LYS A 167 8.37 13.97 -11.93
C LYS A 167 8.14 15.21 -11.05
N LYS A 168 6.99 15.87 -11.22
CA LYS A 168 6.57 17.04 -10.44
C LYS A 168 5.49 16.66 -9.42
N ILE A 169 5.47 17.36 -8.29
CA ILE A 169 4.41 17.20 -7.28
C ILE A 169 3.07 17.66 -7.82
N ASN A 170 2.02 16.87 -7.56
CA ASN A 170 0.66 17.27 -7.91
C ASN A 170 0.25 18.49 -7.04
N PRO A 171 -0.19 19.62 -7.64
CA PRO A 171 -0.60 20.82 -6.88
C PRO A 171 -1.68 20.56 -5.82
N ALA A 172 -2.49 19.51 -5.98
CA ALA A 172 -3.49 19.11 -4.98
C ALA A 172 -2.86 18.73 -3.63
N ILE A 173 -1.62 18.24 -3.62
CA ILE A 173 -0.87 17.91 -2.40
C ILE A 173 -0.55 19.19 -1.63
N TRP A 174 -0.01 20.20 -2.31
CA TRP A 174 0.34 21.49 -1.70
C TRP A 174 -0.86 22.21 -1.09
N LYS A 175 -1.98 22.28 -1.82
CA LYS A 175 -3.22 22.91 -1.32
C LYS A 175 -3.73 22.31 0.01
N ASP A 176 -3.44 21.03 0.26
CA ASP A 176 -3.86 20.34 1.49
C ASP A 176 -2.84 20.54 2.63
N LEU A 177 -1.55 20.57 2.30
CA LEU A 177 -0.49 20.90 3.25
C LEU A 177 -0.64 22.32 3.79
N ASP A 178 -1.00 23.29 2.96
CA ASP A 178 -1.22 24.67 3.40
C ASP A 178 -2.34 24.74 4.46
N LYS A 179 -3.40 23.95 4.32
CA LYS A 179 -4.46 23.84 5.33
C LYS A 179 -4.00 23.17 6.62
N THR A 180 -2.94 22.37 6.55
CA THR A 180 -2.36 21.64 7.68
C THR A 180 -1.41 22.51 8.48
N ILE A 181 -0.58 23.27 7.77
CA ILE A 181 0.45 24.14 8.35
C ILE A 181 -0.21 25.33 9.05
N ASN A 182 -1.31 25.85 8.47
CA ASN A 182 -2.05 26.99 9.00
C ASN A 182 -3.15 26.60 10.03
N ARG A 183 -3.11 25.38 10.59
CA ARG A 183 -4.02 24.86 11.63
C ARG A 183 -3.28 24.22 12.80
#